data_AF-A0A016SYM8-F1
#
_entry.id   AF-A0A016SYM8-F1
#
_cell.length_a   1.000
_cell.length_b   1.000
_cell.length_c   1.000
_cell.angle_alpha   90.00
_cell.angle_beta   90.00
_cell.angle_gamma   90.00
#
_symmetry.space_group_name_H-M   'P 1'
#
loop_
_entity.id
_entity.type
_entity.pdbx_description
1 polymer ?
#
loop_
_entity_poly.entity_id
_entity_poly.type
_entity_poly.pdbx_seq_one_letter_code
_entity_poly.pdbx_strand_id
1 'polypeptide(L)'
;MMSLDDQALRAAVETKPDTTTRTLAAGLGVHYATVSKHLASIGMVAVKNDLDVFYFACIVPLLVFFHESGQMEKREFLDMWKEIPEQNEQQFTIQNTQNLSADAICAKLQQNNIMTVARRSVDGQELLYHSIKYTNNIFVLSELKIHQASTALTLSLKSRHVQAVANMNDMFQLILSN
;
A
#
# COMPACT_ATOMS: atom_id res chain seq x y z
N MET A 1 -30.77 4.57 20.36
CA MET A 1 -29.60 3.67 20.43
C MET A 1 -28.44 4.48 19.88
N MET A 2 -27.44 4.80 20.71
CA MET A 2 -26.34 5.69 20.32
C MET A 2 -25.47 4.94 19.29
N SER A 3 -25.30 5.51 18.09
CA SER A 3 -24.39 4.97 17.08
C SER A 3 -22.96 5.13 17.59
N LEU A 4 -22.22 4.03 17.72
CA LEU A 4 -20.79 4.09 18.05
C LEU A 4 -20.04 4.65 16.83
N ASP A 5 -19.21 5.66 17.03
CA ASP A 5 -18.37 6.23 15.97
C ASP A 5 -17.07 5.41 15.80
N ASP A 6 -16.80 5.00 14.57
CA ASP A 6 -15.65 4.18 14.19
C ASP A 6 -14.33 4.92 14.41
N GLN A 7 -14.32 6.25 14.22
CA GLN A 7 -13.12 7.06 14.38
C GLN A 7 -12.77 7.24 15.88
N ALA A 8 -13.77 7.53 16.71
CA ALA A 8 -13.60 7.55 18.16
C ALA A 8 -13.17 6.19 18.72
N LEU A 9 -13.74 5.09 18.21
CA LEU A 9 -13.36 3.75 18.63
C LEU A 9 -11.91 3.42 18.26
N ARG A 10 -11.48 3.77 17.05
CA ARG A 10 -10.10 3.59 16.61
C ARG A 10 -9.12 4.34 17.51
N ALA A 11 -9.39 5.61 17.79
CA ALA A 11 -8.55 6.42 18.67
C ALA A 11 -8.49 5.85 20.10
N ALA A 12 -9.60 5.31 20.61
CA ALA A 12 -9.65 4.68 21.94
C ALA A 12 -8.80 3.41 22.02
N VAL A 13 -8.69 2.62 20.95
CA VAL A 13 -7.82 1.44 20.92
C VAL A 13 -6.36 1.84 20.71
N GLU A 14 -6.08 2.81 19.84
CA GLU A 14 -4.71 3.29 19.58
C GLU A 14 -4.06 3.92 20.82
N THR A 15 -4.85 4.61 21.66
CA THR A 15 -4.35 5.20 22.91
C THR A 15 -4.07 4.17 24.01
N LYS A 16 -4.69 2.98 23.93
CA LYS A 16 -4.53 1.92 24.91
C LYS A 16 -4.63 0.52 24.27
N PRO A 17 -3.57 0.08 23.57
CA PRO A 17 -3.60 -1.15 22.76
C PRO A 17 -3.69 -2.45 23.58
N ASP A 18 -3.54 -2.39 24.91
CA ASP A 18 -3.70 -3.49 25.86
C ASP A 18 -5.13 -3.62 26.42
N THR A 19 -6.06 -2.77 25.98
CA THR A 19 -7.45 -2.78 26.46
C THR A 19 -8.26 -3.98 25.93
N THR A 20 -9.32 -4.37 26.65
CA THR A 20 -10.24 -5.44 26.21
C THR A 20 -11.56 -4.87 25.71
N THR A 21 -12.33 -5.65 24.94
CA THR A 21 -13.66 -5.22 24.47
C THR A 21 -14.59 -4.87 25.62
N ARG A 22 -14.49 -5.55 26.76
CA ARG A 22 -15.32 -5.23 27.94
C ARG A 22 -14.93 -3.89 28.54
N THR A 23 -13.64 -3.61 28.67
CA THR A 23 -13.15 -2.33 29.21
C THR A 23 -13.53 -1.17 28.28
N LEU A 24 -13.38 -1.36 26.97
CA LEU A 24 -13.82 -0.38 25.96
C LEU A 24 -15.35 -0.19 25.99
N ALA A 25 -16.10 -1.28 26.00
CA ALA A 25 -17.57 -1.24 26.04
C ALA A 25 -18.09 -0.51 27.28
N ALA A 26 -17.48 -0.76 28.45
CA ALA A 26 -17.80 -0.07 29.68
C ALA A 26 -17.49 1.44 29.60
N GLY A 27 -16.32 1.81 29.07
CA GLY A 27 -15.95 3.22 28.91
C GLY A 27 -16.79 3.98 27.88
N LEU A 28 -17.30 3.28 26.87
CA LEU A 28 -18.11 3.83 25.78
C LEU A 28 -19.63 3.73 26.05
N GLY A 29 -20.06 3.11 27.15
CA GLY A 29 -21.47 2.95 27.50
C GLY A 29 -22.26 2.08 26.51
N VAL A 30 -21.61 1.14 25.85
CA VAL A 30 -22.22 0.25 24.83
C VAL A 30 -22.04 -1.22 25.18
N HIS A 31 -22.77 -2.10 24.50
CA HIS A 31 -22.58 -3.54 24.65
C HIS A 31 -21.30 -4.01 23.93
N TYR A 32 -20.55 -4.96 24.51
CA TYR A 32 -19.27 -5.43 23.95
C TYR A 32 -19.39 -6.03 22.54
N ALA A 33 -20.55 -6.59 22.20
CA ALA A 33 -20.84 -7.09 20.84
C ALA A 33 -20.88 -5.95 19.81
N THR A 34 -21.35 -4.76 20.19
CA THR A 34 -21.35 -3.56 19.33
C THR A 34 -19.92 -3.15 19.03
N VAL A 35 -19.07 -3.07 20.06
CA VAL A 35 -17.64 -2.77 19.91
C VAL A 35 -16.97 -3.81 19.01
N SER A 36 -17.22 -5.10 19.24
CA SER A 36 -16.64 -6.20 18.43
C SER A 36 -16.96 -6.07 16.94
N LYS A 37 -18.21 -5.69 16.62
CA LYS A 37 -18.67 -5.51 15.23
C LYS A 37 -17.99 -4.31 14.56
N HIS A 38 -17.88 -3.19 15.26
CA HIS A 38 -17.23 -1.98 14.74
C HIS A 38 -15.72 -2.20 14.56
N LEU A 39 -15.04 -2.86 15.51
CA LEU A 39 -13.62 -3.21 15.41
C LEU A 39 -13.30 -4.08 14.19
N ALA A 40 -14.17 -5.05 13.87
CA ALA A 40 -14.04 -5.86 12.66
C ALA A 40 -14.22 -5.03 11.37
N SER A 41 -15.14 -4.06 11.39
CA SER A 41 -15.41 -3.17 10.26
C SER A 41 -14.24 -2.22 9.93
N ILE A 42 -13.48 -1.81 10.94
CA ILE A 42 -12.32 -0.90 10.78
C ILE A 42 -10.97 -1.63 10.63
N GLY A 43 -10.99 -2.97 10.51
CA GLY A 43 -9.81 -3.78 10.23
C GLY A 43 -8.88 -4.03 11.43
N MET A 44 -9.38 -4.00 12.66
CA MET A 44 -8.60 -4.38 13.84
C MET A 44 -8.54 -5.91 14.00
N VAL A 45 -7.41 -6.41 14.50
CA VAL A 45 -7.25 -7.84 14.79
C VAL A 45 -7.76 -8.12 16.20
N ALA A 46 -8.54 -9.20 16.35
CA ALA A 46 -9.03 -9.69 17.62
C ALA A 46 -8.41 -11.06 17.94
N VAL A 47 -7.83 -11.23 19.12
CA VAL A 47 -7.31 -12.51 19.62
C VAL A 47 -8.08 -12.89 20.87
N LYS A 48 -8.74 -14.05 20.85
CA LYS A 48 -9.52 -14.59 21.97
C LYS A 48 -8.77 -15.75 22.62
N ASN A 49 -8.68 -15.74 23.94
CA ASN A 49 -8.26 -16.90 24.74
C ASN A 49 -9.24 -17.12 25.92
N ASP A 50 -8.88 -18.02 26.83
CA ASP A 50 -9.72 -18.36 28.01
C ASP A 50 -9.80 -17.24 29.05
N LEU A 51 -8.97 -16.20 28.93
CA LEU A 51 -8.98 -15.03 29.82
C LEU A 51 -9.89 -13.92 29.27
N ASP A 52 -9.65 -13.44 28.04
CA ASP A 52 -10.49 -12.43 27.40
C ASP A 52 -10.25 -12.33 25.86
N VAL A 53 -10.87 -11.34 25.22
CA VAL A 53 -10.61 -10.91 23.85
C VAL A 53 -9.76 -9.63 23.84
N PHE A 54 -8.62 -9.71 23.18
CA PHE A 54 -7.65 -8.62 23.02
C PHE A 54 -7.72 -8.08 21.59
N TYR A 55 -7.61 -6.76 21.42
CA TYR A 55 -7.62 -6.11 20.11
C TYR A 55 -6.35 -5.32 19.90
N PHE A 56 -5.77 -5.45 18.71
CA PHE A 56 -4.63 -4.63 18.32
C PHE A 56 -4.83 -4.08 16.91
N ALA A 57 -4.29 -2.88 16.70
CA ALA A 57 -4.08 -2.34 15.36
C ALA A 57 -2.79 -2.95 14.82
N CYS A 58 -2.85 -3.52 13.61
CA CYS A 58 -1.66 -3.83 12.85
C CYS A 58 -1.72 -3.11 11.51
N ILE A 59 -0.58 -2.56 11.09
CA ILE A 59 -0.42 -2.03 9.74
C ILE A 59 -0.10 -3.22 8.85
N VAL A 60 -1.00 -3.53 7.93
CA VAL A 60 -0.77 -4.54 6.90
C VAL A 60 -0.08 -3.85 5.72
N PRO A 61 1.17 -4.25 5.35
CA PRO A 61 1.85 -3.65 4.20
C PRO A 61 1.03 -3.86 2.92
N LEU A 62 0.91 -2.83 2.08
CA LEU A 62 0.09 -2.89 0.87
C LEU A 62 0.49 -4.02 -0.09
N LEU A 63 1.77 -4.42 -0.04
CA LEU A 63 2.35 -5.52 -0.83
C LEU A 63 1.51 -6.81 -0.78
N VAL A 64 0.90 -7.13 0.37
CA VAL A 64 0.12 -8.37 0.52
C VAL A 64 -1.17 -8.37 -0.31
N PHE A 65 -1.62 -7.19 -0.73
CA PHE A 65 -2.81 -7.03 -1.55
C PHE A 65 -2.48 -6.96 -3.05
N PHE A 66 -1.22 -7.10 -3.45
CA PHE A 66 -0.86 -7.16 -4.86
C PHE A 66 -1.12 -8.57 -5.41
N HIS A 67 -1.91 -8.62 -6.47
CA HIS A 67 -2.34 -9.82 -7.13
C HIS A 67 -1.30 -10.26 -8.17
N GLU A 68 -0.99 -11.56 -8.21
CA GLU A 68 -0.01 -12.15 -9.13
C GLU A 68 -0.35 -11.96 -10.62
N SER A 69 -1.64 -11.84 -10.95
CA SER A 69 -2.11 -11.54 -12.33
C SER A 69 -1.98 -10.04 -12.70
N GLY A 70 -0.94 -9.37 -12.23
CA GLY A 70 -0.74 -7.93 -12.39
C GLY A 70 -0.06 -7.50 -13.69
N GLN A 71 0.41 -8.46 -14.50
CA GLN A 71 1.12 -8.18 -15.74
C GLN A 71 0.17 -7.56 -16.77
N MET A 72 0.51 -6.36 -17.25
CA MET A 72 -0.14 -5.72 -18.38
C MET A 72 0.65 -5.91 -19.67
N GLU A 73 -0.06 -5.86 -20.79
CA GLU A 73 0.57 -5.68 -22.10
C GLU A 73 1.00 -4.21 -22.29
N LYS A 74 2.04 -3.99 -23.12
CA LYS A 74 2.56 -2.63 -23.39
C LYS A 74 1.50 -1.68 -23.94
N ARG A 75 0.60 -2.18 -24.80
CA ARG A 75 -0.48 -1.37 -25.38
C ARG A 75 -1.48 -0.94 -24.32
N GLU A 76 -1.96 -1.88 -23.51
CA GLU A 76 -2.88 -1.63 -22.40
C GLU A 76 -2.30 -0.60 -21.41
N PHE A 77 -1.03 -0.76 -21.03
CA PHE A 77 -0.34 0.18 -20.16
C PHE A 77 -0.31 1.60 -20.76
N LEU A 78 0.07 1.74 -22.03
CA LEU A 78 0.16 3.04 -22.70
C LEU A 78 -1.20 3.72 -22.84
N ASP A 79 -2.24 2.95 -23.14
CA ASP A 79 -3.61 3.46 -23.27
C ASP A 79 -4.09 3.97 -21.91
N MET A 80 -3.94 3.18 -20.84
CA MET A 80 -4.32 3.57 -19.48
C MET A 80 -3.49 4.75 -18.94
N TRP A 81 -2.18 4.78 -19.20
CA TRP A 81 -1.29 5.86 -18.74
C TRP A 81 -1.67 7.22 -19.31
N LYS A 82 -2.09 7.26 -20.58
CA LYS A 82 -2.54 8.48 -21.26
C LYS A 82 -3.96 8.90 -20.85
N GLU A 83 -4.82 7.93 -20.55
CA GLU A 83 -6.19 8.20 -20.11
C GLU A 83 -6.23 8.84 -18.71
N ILE A 84 -5.35 8.42 -17.80
CA ILE A 84 -5.31 8.97 -16.44
C ILE A 84 -4.80 10.42 -16.47
N PRO A 85 -5.59 11.41 -15.97
CA PRO A 85 -5.20 12.81 -15.94
C PRO A 85 -3.86 13.06 -15.24
N GLU A 86 -3.05 13.97 -15.76
CA GLU A 86 -1.73 14.31 -15.20
C GLU A 86 -1.82 14.85 -13.76
N GLN A 87 -2.90 15.55 -13.42
CA GLN A 87 -3.18 15.98 -12.04
C GLN A 87 -3.34 14.84 -11.03
N ASN A 88 -3.58 13.60 -11.50
CA ASN A 88 -3.65 12.40 -10.67
C ASN A 88 -2.29 11.68 -10.61
N GLU A 89 -1.26 12.17 -11.31
CA GLU A 89 0.10 11.69 -11.19
C GLU A 89 0.70 12.18 -9.88
N GLN A 90 1.26 11.26 -9.11
CA GLN A 90 2.03 11.59 -7.92
C GLN A 90 3.48 11.18 -8.16
N GLN A 91 4.40 12.13 -7.94
CA GLN A 91 5.83 11.90 -8.11
C GLN A 91 6.56 11.96 -6.77
N PHE A 92 7.43 10.99 -6.55
CA PHE A 92 8.20 10.82 -5.33
C PHE A 92 9.67 10.65 -5.66
N THR A 93 10.53 10.96 -4.69
CA THR A 93 11.94 10.59 -4.73
C THR A 93 12.17 9.45 -3.75
N ILE A 94 12.66 8.31 -4.24
CA ILE A 94 13.06 7.16 -3.40
C ILE A 94 14.56 6.91 -3.54
N GLN A 95 15.15 6.19 -2.59
CA GLN A 95 16.59 5.96 -2.53
C GLN A 95 16.95 4.51 -2.85
N ASN A 96 17.82 4.33 -3.84
CA ASN A 96 18.51 3.08 -4.16
C ASN A 96 19.76 2.91 -3.29
N THR A 97 19.55 2.74 -1.99
CA THR A 97 20.64 2.67 -0.99
C THR A 97 21.56 1.46 -1.17
N GLN A 98 21.08 0.41 -1.82
CA GLN A 98 21.85 -0.80 -2.13
C GLN A 98 22.59 -0.73 -3.49
N ASN A 99 22.52 0.39 -4.22
CA ASN A 99 23.12 0.55 -5.57
C ASN A 99 22.70 -0.56 -6.55
N LEU A 100 21.43 -0.95 -6.53
CA LEU A 100 20.87 -1.99 -7.39
C LEU A 100 20.90 -1.55 -8.85
N SER A 101 21.24 -2.48 -9.76
CA SER A 101 21.05 -2.28 -11.19
C SER A 101 19.55 -2.29 -11.55
N ALA A 102 19.20 -1.79 -12.75
CA ALA A 102 17.82 -1.88 -13.23
C ALA A 102 17.28 -3.32 -13.26
N ASP A 103 18.12 -4.30 -13.61
CA ASP A 103 17.73 -5.72 -13.62
C ASP A 103 17.43 -6.23 -12.20
N ALA A 104 18.26 -5.86 -11.23
CA ALA A 104 18.05 -6.23 -9.83
C ALA A 104 16.79 -5.56 -9.25
N ILE A 105 16.53 -4.31 -9.62
CA ILE A 105 15.30 -3.59 -9.27
C ILE A 105 14.08 -4.32 -9.82
N CYS A 106 14.04 -4.62 -11.13
CA CYS A 106 12.94 -5.36 -11.75
C CYS A 106 12.71 -6.71 -11.07
N ALA A 107 13.77 -7.47 -10.79
CA ALA A 107 13.66 -8.76 -10.13
C ALA A 107 13.07 -8.66 -8.71
N LYS A 108 13.52 -7.70 -7.89
CA LYS A 108 12.96 -7.48 -6.54
C LYS A 108 11.50 -7.04 -6.59
N LEU A 109 11.16 -6.13 -7.51
CA LEU A 109 9.79 -5.66 -7.71
C LEU A 109 8.86 -6.82 -8.13
N GLN A 110 9.31 -7.67 -9.07
CA GLN A 110 8.53 -8.80 -9.56
C GLN A 110 8.26 -9.85 -8.47
N GLN A 111 9.21 -10.12 -7.57
CA GLN A 111 9.01 -11.00 -6.41
C GLN A 111 7.89 -10.50 -5.46
N ASN A 112 7.53 -9.22 -5.56
CA ASN A 112 6.48 -8.58 -4.78
C ASN A 112 5.25 -8.24 -5.65
N ASN A 113 5.03 -8.93 -6.78
CA ASN A 113 3.90 -8.72 -7.68
C ASN A 113 3.83 -7.32 -8.34
N ILE A 114 4.96 -6.62 -8.46
CA ILE A 114 5.10 -5.39 -9.25
C ILE A 114 5.73 -5.75 -10.60
N MET A 115 4.93 -5.71 -11.67
CA MET A 115 5.27 -6.36 -12.93
C MET A 115 5.90 -5.38 -13.92
N THR A 116 7.13 -5.65 -14.36
CA THR A 116 7.79 -4.85 -15.39
C THR A 116 7.09 -5.03 -16.75
N VAL A 117 6.59 -3.93 -17.32
CA VAL A 117 5.91 -3.89 -18.62
C VAL A 117 6.88 -3.50 -19.73
N ALA A 118 7.76 -2.53 -19.46
CA ALA A 118 8.74 -2.05 -20.42
C ALA A 118 9.96 -1.43 -19.73
N ARG A 119 11.08 -1.40 -20.45
CA ARG A 119 12.31 -0.70 -20.10
C ARG A 119 12.74 0.15 -21.29
N ARG A 120 13.22 1.36 -21.02
CA ARG A 120 13.81 2.25 -22.02
C ARG A 120 15.08 2.86 -21.47
N SER A 121 16.05 3.09 -22.34
CA SER A 121 17.22 3.90 -22.04
C SER A 121 17.12 5.19 -22.84
N VAL A 122 17.12 6.34 -22.16
CA VAL A 122 16.98 7.68 -22.76
C VAL A 122 18.04 8.58 -22.14
N ASP A 123 18.92 9.17 -22.96
CA ASP A 123 20.01 10.06 -22.51
C ASP A 123 20.87 9.47 -21.38
N GLY A 124 21.12 8.16 -21.45
CA GLY A 124 21.83 7.39 -20.42
C GLY A 124 20.97 7.02 -19.19
N GLN A 125 19.80 7.61 -19.00
CA GLN A 125 18.90 7.26 -17.91
C GLN A 125 18.09 6.01 -18.24
N GLU A 126 17.78 5.21 -17.24
CA GLU A 126 16.89 4.06 -17.40
C GLU A 126 15.49 4.40 -16.88
N LEU A 127 14.49 4.14 -17.71
CA LEU A 127 13.07 4.29 -17.40
C LEU A 127 12.45 2.89 -17.35
N LEU A 128 11.91 2.54 -16.20
CA LEU A 128 11.25 1.26 -15.94
C LEU A 128 9.75 1.50 -15.73
N TYR A 129 8.93 0.80 -16.50
CA TYR A 129 7.48 0.91 -16.44
C TYR A 129 6.91 -0.34 -15.79
N HIS A 130 6.07 -0.18 -14.76
CA HIS A 130 5.47 -1.32 -14.06
C HIS A 130 3.96 -1.20 -13.90
N SER A 131 3.28 -2.33 -13.96
CA SER A 131 1.88 -2.49 -13.59
C SER A 131 1.75 -3.22 -12.26
N ILE A 132 0.83 -2.74 -11.43
CA ILE A 132 0.49 -3.32 -10.13
C ILE A 132 -1.01 -3.51 -10.11
N LYS A 133 -1.48 -4.72 -9.84
CA LYS A 133 -2.90 -5.03 -9.69
C LYS A 133 -3.19 -5.35 -8.24
N TYR A 134 -4.15 -4.68 -7.63
CA TYR A 134 -4.65 -5.06 -6.32
C TYR A 134 -5.63 -6.25 -6.42
N THR A 135 -5.83 -6.98 -5.32
CA THR A 135 -6.82 -8.07 -5.21
C THR A 135 -8.26 -7.63 -5.49
N ASN A 136 -8.56 -6.34 -5.32
CA ASN A 136 -9.85 -5.74 -5.68
C ASN A 136 -9.94 -5.27 -7.14
N ASN A 137 -8.99 -5.67 -7.99
CA ASN A 137 -8.87 -5.33 -9.43
C ASN A 137 -8.54 -3.86 -9.75
N ILE A 138 -8.17 -3.04 -8.77
CA ILE A 138 -7.63 -1.70 -9.02
C ILE A 138 -6.20 -1.82 -9.55
N PHE A 139 -5.88 -1.03 -10.58
CA PHE A 139 -4.52 -0.93 -11.11
C PHE A 139 -3.82 0.35 -10.65
N VAL A 140 -2.53 0.22 -10.39
CA VAL A 140 -1.57 1.32 -10.25
C VAL A 140 -0.48 1.12 -11.30
N LEU A 141 -0.16 2.20 -12.00
CA LEU A 141 0.91 2.25 -12.98
C LEU A 141 2.08 3.03 -12.38
N SER A 142 3.30 2.59 -12.66
CA SER A 142 4.50 3.32 -12.24
C SER A 142 5.47 3.55 -13.39
N GLU A 143 6.15 4.69 -13.36
CA GLU A 143 7.39 4.95 -14.08
C GLU A 143 8.49 5.19 -13.03
N LEU A 144 9.56 4.41 -13.08
CA LEU A 144 10.71 4.56 -12.21
C LEU A 144 11.92 4.98 -13.05
N LYS A 145 12.47 6.14 -12.74
CA LYS A 145 13.61 6.74 -13.42
C LYS A 145 14.88 6.59 -12.60
N ILE A 146 15.89 5.96 -13.20
CA ILE A 146 17.20 5.72 -12.61
C ILE A 146 18.20 6.73 -13.18
N HIS A 147 18.92 7.41 -12.29
CA HIS A 147 19.92 8.44 -12.63
C HIS A 147 21.33 7.85 -12.49
N GLN A 148 22.14 7.87 -13.56
CA GLN A 148 23.45 7.18 -13.60
C GLN A 148 24.49 7.63 -12.54
N ALA A 149 24.28 8.80 -11.93
CA ALA A 149 25.21 9.41 -10.96
C ALA A 149 24.57 9.69 -9.59
N SER A 150 23.39 9.12 -9.32
CA SER A 150 22.65 9.36 -8.08
C SER A 150 21.98 8.09 -7.59
N THR A 151 21.97 7.91 -6.27
CA THR A 151 21.14 6.88 -5.63
C THR A 151 19.67 7.27 -5.59
N ALA A 152 19.35 8.55 -5.83
CA ALA A 152 17.96 8.99 -5.91
C ALA A 152 17.31 8.45 -7.19
N LEU A 153 16.12 7.90 -7.05
CA LEU A 153 15.25 7.49 -8.15
C LEU A 153 14.01 8.38 -8.16
N THR A 154 13.50 8.70 -9.33
CA THR A 154 12.22 9.39 -9.47
C THR A 154 11.12 8.36 -9.74
N LEU A 155 10.15 8.26 -8.84
CA LEU A 155 9.02 7.34 -8.95
C LEU A 155 7.76 8.16 -9.26
N SER A 156 7.21 7.99 -10.46
CA SER A 156 5.91 8.53 -10.87
C SER A 156 4.85 7.44 -10.78
N LEU A 157 3.70 7.77 -10.20
CA LEU A 157 2.60 6.82 -9.96
C LEU A 157 1.27 7.38 -10.47
N LYS A 158 0.49 6.53 -11.15
CA LYS A 158 -0.84 6.86 -11.66
C LYS A 158 -1.86 5.77 -11.31
N SER A 159 -3.09 6.17 -11.02
CA SER A 159 -4.25 5.28 -10.95
C SER A 159 -5.53 6.04 -11.27
N ARG A 160 -6.55 5.33 -11.79
CA ARG A 160 -7.93 5.84 -11.82
C ARG A 160 -8.49 6.06 -10.42
N HIS A 161 -7.91 5.40 -9.41
CA HIS A 161 -8.26 5.56 -7.99
C HIS A 161 -7.08 6.16 -7.23
N VAL A 162 -7.06 7.48 -7.04
CA VAL A 162 -5.92 8.20 -6.43
C VAL A 162 -5.53 7.65 -5.05
N GLN A 163 -6.51 7.18 -4.26
CA GLN A 163 -6.27 6.56 -2.96
C GLN A 163 -5.46 5.25 -3.02
N ALA A 164 -5.45 4.56 -4.17
CA ALA A 164 -4.66 3.33 -4.35
C ALA A 164 -3.15 3.59 -4.48
N VAL A 165 -2.76 4.86 -4.68
CA VAL A 165 -1.35 5.31 -4.76
C VAL A 165 -0.82 5.68 -3.36
N ALA A 166 -1.70 5.87 -2.37
CA ALA A 166 -1.30 6.25 -1.02
C ALA A 166 -0.29 5.24 -0.44
N ASN A 167 0.81 5.75 0.13
CA ASN A 167 1.90 4.97 0.73
C ASN A 167 2.63 4.00 -0.22
N MET A 168 2.37 4.05 -1.53
CA MET A 168 3.04 3.19 -2.51
C MET A 168 4.54 3.50 -2.63
N ASN A 169 4.93 4.78 -2.46
CA ASN A 169 6.34 5.18 -2.40
C ASN A 169 7.10 4.44 -1.28
N ASP A 170 6.48 4.26 -0.11
CA ASP A 170 7.08 3.56 1.02
C ASP A 170 7.22 2.07 0.73
N MET A 171 6.30 1.47 -0.04
CA MET A 171 6.39 0.09 -0.48
C MET A 171 7.54 -0.12 -1.47
N PHE A 172 7.71 0.78 -2.44
CA PHE A 172 8.88 0.76 -3.32
C PHE A 172 10.18 0.94 -2.50
N GLN A 173 10.21 1.90 -1.57
CA GLN A 173 11.39 2.10 -0.71
C GLN A 173 11.69 0.84 0.12
N LEU A 174 10.68 0.19 0.71
CA LEU A 174 10.81 -1.02 1.50
C LEU A 174 11.40 -2.18 0.68
N ILE A 175 10.89 -2.41 -0.53
CA ILE A 175 11.38 -3.47 -1.42
C ILE A 175 12.84 -3.20 -1.84
N LEU A 176 13.17 -1.96 -2.21
CA LEU A 176 14.52 -1.66 -2.70
C LEU A 176 15.57 -1.64 -1.57
N SER A 177 15.14 -1.41 -0.34
CA SER A 177 16.02 -1.35 0.83
C SER A 177 16.31 -2.72 1.46
N ASN A 178 15.58 -3.77 1.12
CA ASN A 178 15.77 -5.14 1.61
C ASN A 178 16.14 -6.06 0.45
#